data_AF-A0A932ASY4-F1
#
_entry.id   AF-A0A932ASY4-F1
#
_cell.length_a   1.000
_cell.length_b   1.000
_cell.length_c   1.000
_cell.angle_alpha   90.00
_cell.angle_beta   90.00
_cell.angle_gamma   90.00
#
_symmetry.space_group_name_H-M   'P 1'
#
loop_
_entity.id
_entity.type
_entity.pdbx_description
1 polymer ?
#
loop_
_entity_poly.entity_id
_entity_poly.type
_entity_poly.pdbx_seq_one_letter_code
_entity_poly.pdbx_strand_id
1 'polypeptide(L)'
;MLKRFVVAFFAFIGLIVPTALLLAMLAAPAYPAPLERPGCEQNLASAMANIAAMQARMKTLAPTPGPAICNATRLYFLELVKARAVTALCKDGADRERDLTRLDADVEHLNDAIAASCS
;
A
#
# COMPACT_ATOMS: atom_id res chain seq x y z
N MET A 1 -52.26 -1.28 -36.13
CA MET A 1 -51.56 -0.54 -35.04
C MET A 1 -50.38 -1.33 -34.47
N LEU A 2 -50.58 -2.59 -34.03
CA LEU A 2 -49.53 -3.43 -33.42
C LEU A 2 -48.25 -3.60 -34.26
N LYS A 3 -48.38 -3.83 -35.57
CA LYS A 3 -47.25 -4.04 -36.49
C LYS A 3 -46.31 -2.83 -36.61
N ARG A 4 -46.86 -1.60 -36.54
CA ARG A 4 -46.07 -0.35 -36.55
C ARG A 4 -45.37 -0.12 -35.21
N PHE A 5 -46.02 -0.51 -34.11
CA PHE A 5 -45.46 -0.40 -32.76
C PHE A 5 -44.26 -1.33 -32.58
N VAL A 6 -44.37 -2.57 -33.07
CA VAL A 6 -43.28 -3.56 -33.01
C VAL A 6 -42.07 -3.10 -33.83
N VAL A 7 -42.28 -2.57 -35.05
CA VAL A 7 -41.19 -2.04 -35.89
C VAL A 7 -40.51 -0.83 -35.24
N ALA A 8 -41.29 0.10 -34.66
CA ALA A 8 -40.74 1.25 -33.96
C ALA A 8 -39.94 0.84 -32.71
N PHE A 9 -40.40 -0.18 -31.98
CA PHE A 9 -39.73 -0.70 -30.79
C PHE A 9 -38.37 -1.34 -31.13
N PHE A 10 -38.30 -2.17 -32.18
CA PHE A 10 -37.04 -2.77 -32.63
C PHE A 10 -36.07 -1.72 -33.20
N ALA A 11 -36.57 -0.69 -33.89
CA ALA A 11 -35.73 0.42 -34.35
C ALA A 11 -35.15 1.23 -33.17
N PHE A 12 -35.94 1.45 -32.12
CA PHE A 12 -35.52 2.18 -30.92
C PHE A 12 -34.46 1.40 -30.13
N ILE A 13 -34.65 0.10 -29.94
CA ILE A 13 -33.65 -0.78 -29.29
C ILE A 13 -32.37 -0.85 -30.14
N GLY A 14 -32.51 -1.04 -31.46
CA GLY A 14 -31.39 -1.12 -32.39
C GLY A 14 -30.56 0.16 -32.51
N LEU A 15 -31.09 1.31 -32.08
CA LEU A 15 -30.41 2.60 -32.17
C LEU A 15 -29.85 3.09 -30.84
N ILE A 16 -30.54 2.82 -29.72
CA ILE A 16 -30.14 3.28 -28.38
C ILE A 16 -29.11 2.36 -27.73
N VAL A 17 -29.22 1.04 -27.91
CA VAL A 17 -28.28 0.09 -27.31
C VAL A 17 -26.85 0.28 -27.85
N PRO A 18 -26.61 0.45 -29.17
CA PRO A 18 -25.26 0.64 -29.68
C PRO A 18 -24.66 1.99 -29.28
N THR A 19 -25.47 3.06 -29.21
CA THR A 19 -25.00 4.39 -28.84
C THR A 19 -24.57 4.45 -27.38
N ALA A 20 -25.34 3.84 -26.47
CA ALA A 20 -24.95 3.75 -25.07
C ALA A 20 -23.67 2.91 -24.87
N LEU A 21 -23.51 1.82 -25.65
CA LEU A 21 -22.31 0.97 -25.59
C LEU A 21 -21.05 1.69 -26.11
N LEU A 22 -21.19 2.45 -27.20
CA LEU A 22 -20.10 3.29 -27.74
C LEU A 22 -19.69 4.39 -26.76
N LEU A 23 -20.66 5.05 -26.10
CA LEU A 23 -20.39 6.05 -25.07
C LEU A 23 -19.69 5.46 -23.85
N ALA A 24 -20.04 4.23 -23.44
CA ALA A 24 -19.38 3.53 -22.35
C ALA A 24 -17.94 3.13 -22.70
N MET A 25 -17.65 2.78 -23.95
CA MET A 25 -16.28 2.50 -24.43
C MET A 25 -15.41 3.76 -24.53
N LEU A 26 -16.02 4.93 -24.75
CA LEU A 26 -15.34 6.23 -24.80
C LEU A 26 -15.08 6.82 -23.40
N ALA A 27 -15.77 6.31 -22.37
CA ALA A 27 -15.51 6.69 -21.00
C ALA A 27 -14.16 6.09 -20.57
N ALA A 28 -13.09 6.86 -20.76
CA ALA A 28 -11.81 6.57 -20.13
C ALA A 28 -12.03 6.38 -18.61
N PRO A 29 -11.35 5.41 -17.97
CA PRO A 29 -11.43 5.25 -16.53
C PRO A 29 -11.01 6.58 -15.91
N ALA A 30 -11.95 7.25 -15.25
CA ALA A 30 -11.65 8.39 -14.41
C ALA A 30 -10.87 7.85 -13.20
N TYR A 31 -9.56 7.71 -13.34
CA TYR A 31 -8.70 7.50 -12.20
C TYR A 31 -8.92 8.70 -11.28
N PRO A 32 -9.34 8.48 -10.02
CA PRO A 32 -9.43 9.59 -9.08
C PRO A 32 -8.07 10.28 -9.05
N ALA A 33 -8.06 11.60 -9.18
CA ALA A 33 -6.84 12.39 -9.06
C ALA A 33 -6.12 11.96 -7.77
N PRO A 34 -4.79 11.75 -7.79
CA PRO A 34 -4.05 11.36 -6.61
C PRO A 34 -4.42 12.31 -5.48
N LEU A 35 -4.99 11.77 -4.39
CA LEU A 35 -5.22 12.57 -3.19
C LEU A 35 -3.85 13.02 -2.71
N GLU A 36 -3.53 14.29 -2.91
CA GLU A 36 -2.34 14.91 -2.33
C GLU A 36 -2.44 14.74 -0.82
N ARG A 37 -1.66 13.81 -0.27
CA ARG A 37 -1.57 13.55 1.16
C ARG A 37 -0.41 14.38 1.70
N PRO A 38 -0.66 15.57 2.27
CA PRO A 38 0.41 16.48 2.68
C PRO A 38 1.34 15.79 3.68
N GLY A 39 2.65 15.93 3.45
CA GLY A 39 3.69 15.36 4.30
C GLY A 39 4.06 13.90 4.00
N CYS A 40 3.43 13.23 3.02
CA CYS A 40 3.76 11.83 2.73
C CYS A 40 5.20 11.60 2.27
N GLU A 41 5.74 12.45 1.38
CA GLU A 41 7.14 12.40 0.97
C GLU A 41 8.10 12.52 2.17
N GLN A 42 7.85 13.50 3.04
CA GLN A 42 8.67 13.72 4.23
C GLN A 42 8.55 12.57 5.23
N ASN A 43 7.35 12.04 5.43
CA ASN A 43 7.09 10.91 6.34
C ASN A 43 7.72 9.62 5.84
N LEU A 44 7.64 9.34 4.53
CA LEU A 44 8.30 8.20 3.91
C LEU A 44 9.82 8.32 4.01
N ALA A 45 10.38 9.49 3.68
CA ALA A 45 11.81 9.75 3.80
C ALA A 45 12.30 9.59 5.25
N SER A 46 11.57 10.15 6.21
CA SER A 46 11.88 10.01 7.64
C SER A 46 11.79 8.56 8.11
N ALA A 47 10.76 7.81 7.71
CA ALA A 47 10.61 6.41 8.07
C ALA A 47 11.77 5.55 7.53
N MET A 48 12.15 5.75 6.26
CA MET A 48 13.30 5.04 5.67
C MET A 48 14.62 5.42 6.36
N ALA A 49 14.82 6.69 6.69
CA ALA A 49 16.00 7.15 7.40
C ALA A 49 16.10 6.53 8.81
N ASN A 50 14.97 6.43 9.53
CA ASN A 50 14.92 5.79 10.84
C ASN A 50 15.25 4.29 10.77
N ILE A 51 14.68 3.57 9.80
CA ILE A 51 15.01 2.15 9.56
C ILE A 51 16.51 2.00 9.29
N ALA A 52 17.07 2.82 8.39
CA ALA A 52 18.49 2.75 8.05
C ALA A 52 19.38 3.05 9.26
N ALA A 53 19.04 4.07 10.05
CA ALA A 53 19.75 4.42 11.27
C ALA A 53 19.69 3.28 12.30
N MET A 54 18.54 2.62 12.43
CA MET A 54 18.38 1.53 13.37
C MET A 54 19.08 0.26 12.92
N GLN A 55 19.07 -0.05 11.63
CA GLN A 55 19.85 -1.14 11.07
C GLN A 55 21.35 -0.90 11.27
N ALA A 56 21.83 0.34 11.14
CA ALA A 56 23.20 0.69 11.46
C ALA A 56 23.53 0.47 12.96
N ARG A 57 22.63 0.90 13.87
CA ARG A 57 22.78 0.64 15.31
C ARG A 57 22.83 -0.86 15.63
N MET A 58 21.98 -1.66 15.00
CA MET A 58 21.99 -3.12 15.16
C MET A 58 23.33 -3.73 14.73
N LYS A 59 23.91 -3.27 13.61
CA LYS A 59 25.24 -3.72 13.17
C LYS A 59 26.34 -3.38 14.18
N THR A 60 26.26 -2.23 14.85
CA THR A 60 27.23 -1.86 15.90
C THR A 60 27.07 -2.68 17.18
N LEU A 61 25.86 -3.18 17.46
CA LEU A 61 25.52 -3.96 18.64
C LEU A 61 25.63 -5.48 18.44
N ALA A 62 25.74 -5.94 17.19
CA ALA A 62 25.87 -7.35 16.82
C ALA A 62 26.97 -8.14 17.58
N PRO A 63 28.14 -7.57 17.96
CA PRO A 63 29.12 -8.33 18.75
C PRO A 63 28.78 -8.42 20.25
N THR A 64 27.74 -7.72 20.75
CA THR A 64 27.45 -7.60 22.18
C THR A 64 26.11 -8.28 22.53
N PRO A 65 26.11 -9.57 22.93
CA PRO A 65 24.92 -10.17 23.50
C PRO A 65 24.57 -9.52 24.84
N GLY A 66 23.30 -9.19 25.07
CA GLY A 66 22.84 -8.59 26.32
C GLY A 66 21.57 -7.74 26.22
N PRO A 67 21.14 -7.10 27.33
CA PRO A 67 19.91 -6.31 27.36
C PRO A 67 19.88 -5.15 26.35
N ALA A 68 21.06 -4.66 25.94
CA ALA A 68 21.20 -3.61 24.93
C ALA A 68 20.77 -4.07 23.52
N ILE A 69 21.12 -5.29 23.09
CA ILE A 69 20.68 -5.80 21.77
C ILE A 69 19.17 -6.03 21.78
N CYS A 70 18.60 -6.48 22.89
CA CYS A 70 17.16 -6.67 23.02
C CYS A 70 16.36 -5.38 22.98
N ASN A 71 16.81 -4.35 23.71
CA ASN A 71 16.18 -3.04 23.65
C ASN A 71 16.29 -2.44 22.24
N ALA A 72 17.46 -2.55 21.60
CA ALA A 72 17.64 -2.10 20.23
C ALA A 72 16.73 -2.87 19.25
N THR A 73 16.61 -4.18 19.37
CA THR A 73 15.74 -4.98 18.50
C THR A 73 14.26 -4.58 18.66
N ARG A 74 13.80 -4.34 19.89
CA ARG A 74 12.44 -3.84 20.17
C ARG A 74 12.18 -2.45 19.58
N LEU A 75 13.14 -1.53 19.71
CA LEU A 75 13.04 -0.21 19.09
C LEU A 75 13.03 -0.30 17.56
N TYR A 76 13.81 -1.23 16.99
CA TYR A 76 13.82 -1.46 15.54
C TYR A 76 12.47 -1.99 15.03
N PHE A 77 11.87 -2.92 15.76
CA PHE A 77 10.52 -3.41 15.49
C PHE A 77 9.50 -2.25 15.43
N LEU A 78 9.53 -1.32 16.39
CA LEU A 78 8.63 -0.18 16.40
C LEU A 78 8.79 0.74 15.17
N GLU A 79 10.03 0.99 14.73
CA GLU A 79 10.29 1.79 13.53
C GLU A 79 9.79 1.09 12.25
N LEU A 80 9.88 -0.23 12.17
CA LEU A 80 9.31 -1.00 11.04
C LEU A 80 7.79 -0.96 11.02
N VAL A 81 7.13 -1.13 12.18
CA VAL A 81 5.66 -1.00 12.29
C VAL A 81 5.21 0.42 11.90
N LYS A 82 5.95 1.44 12.32
CA LYS A 82 5.70 2.84 11.91
C LYS A 82 5.87 3.01 10.41
N ALA A 83 6.94 2.50 9.82
CA ALA A 83 7.18 2.59 8.37
C ALA A 83 6.08 1.88 7.58
N ARG A 84 5.59 0.74 8.05
CA ARG A 84 4.43 0.04 7.47
C ARG A 84 3.19 0.93 7.47
N ALA A 85 2.88 1.55 8.61
CA ALA A 85 1.72 2.43 8.71
C ALA A 85 1.83 3.64 7.76
N VAL A 86 3.02 4.24 7.66
CA VAL A 86 3.29 5.34 6.71
C VAL A 86 3.19 4.86 5.26
N THR A 87 3.74 3.71 4.91
CA THR A 87 3.63 3.14 3.55
C THR A 87 2.18 2.87 3.17
N ALA A 88 1.38 2.29 4.07
CA ALA A 88 -0.05 2.07 3.86
C ALA A 88 -0.80 3.38 3.66
N LEU A 89 -0.39 4.43 4.39
CA LEU A 89 -0.99 5.75 4.32
C LEU A 89 -0.47 6.60 3.16
N CYS A 90 0.67 6.33 2.55
CA CYS A 90 1.31 7.27 1.61
C CYS A 90 1.56 6.71 0.22
N LYS A 91 1.49 5.39 0.03
CA LYS A 91 1.64 4.76 -1.29
C LYS A 91 0.30 4.17 -1.74
N ASP A 92 0.15 3.98 -3.04
CA ASP A 92 -0.98 3.30 -3.67
C ASP A 92 -0.50 2.27 -4.71
N GLY A 93 -1.40 1.39 -5.14
CA GLY A 93 -1.13 0.45 -6.24
C GLY A 93 -0.14 -0.67 -5.88
N ALA A 94 0.52 -1.20 -6.91
CA ALA A 94 1.40 -2.37 -6.80
C ALA A 94 2.63 -2.12 -5.93
N ASP A 95 3.19 -0.89 -5.97
CA ASP A 95 4.35 -0.52 -5.17
C ASP A 95 4.02 -0.51 -3.67
N ARG A 96 2.81 -0.07 -3.30
CA ARG A 96 2.32 -0.16 -1.91
C ARG A 96 2.30 -1.60 -1.43
N GLU A 97 1.69 -2.49 -2.20
CA GLU A 97 1.51 -3.89 -1.80
C GLU A 97 2.84 -4.62 -1.64
N ARG A 98 3.76 -4.37 -2.59
CA ARG A 98 5.12 -4.91 -2.53
C ARG A 98 5.86 -4.45 -1.28
N ASP A 99 5.80 -3.16 -0.98
CA ASP A 99 6.51 -2.60 0.18
C ASP A 99 5.88 -3.05 1.49
N LEU A 100 4.54 -3.14 1.57
CA LEU A 100 3.84 -3.67 2.73
C LEU A 100 4.19 -5.13 2.98
N THR A 101 4.21 -5.96 1.94
CA THR A 101 4.61 -7.38 2.05
C THR A 101 6.02 -7.52 2.61
N ARG A 102 6.96 -6.68 2.15
CA ARG A 102 8.33 -6.70 2.66
C ARG A 102 8.39 -6.28 4.13
N LEU A 103 7.70 -5.19 4.49
CA LEU A 103 7.67 -4.68 5.86
C LEU A 103 7.00 -5.68 6.81
N ASP A 104 5.96 -6.38 6.36
CA ASP A 104 5.30 -7.43 7.14
C ASP A 104 6.23 -8.60 7.45
N ALA A 105 7.00 -9.07 6.46
CA ALA A 105 8.00 -10.10 6.68
C ALA A 105 9.10 -9.66 7.67
N ASP A 106 9.57 -8.41 7.56
CA ASP A 106 10.58 -7.86 8.48
C ASP A 106 10.04 -7.73 9.91
N VAL A 107 8.77 -7.35 10.07
CA VAL A 107 8.08 -7.25 11.37
C VAL A 107 7.94 -8.62 12.02
N GLU A 108 7.48 -9.63 11.28
CA GLU A 108 7.36 -11.01 11.76
C GLU A 108 8.73 -11.56 12.20
N HIS A 109 9.75 -11.39 11.35
CA HIS A 109 11.10 -11.85 11.65
C HIS A 109 11.67 -11.25 12.95
N LEU A 110 11.50 -9.93 13.17
CA LEU A 110 11.97 -9.31 14.40
C LEU A 110 11.13 -9.69 15.62
N ASN A 111 9.82 -9.88 15.47
CA ASN A 111 8.97 -10.33 16.55
C ASN A 111 9.42 -11.71 17.07
N ASP A 112 9.70 -12.63 16.15
CA ASP A 112 10.21 -13.96 16.49
C ASP A 112 11.59 -13.90 17.12
N ALA A 113 12.49 -13.05 16.60
CA ALA A 113 13.80 -12.83 17.19
C ALA A 113 13.71 -12.29 18.62
N ILE A 114 12.81 -11.33 18.89
CA ILE A 114 12.56 -10.80 20.24
C ILE A 114 12.01 -11.91 21.15
N ALA A 115 11.02 -12.68 20.69
CA ALA A 115 10.44 -13.77 21.46
C ALA A 115 11.47 -14.86 21.83
N ALA A 116 12.40 -15.16 20.91
CA ALA A 116 13.42 -16.18 21.12
C ALA A 116 14.59 -15.73 22.01
N SER A 117 14.96 -14.44 21.97
CA SER A 117 16.24 -13.97 22.55
C SER A 117 16.10 -12.93 23.68
N CYS A 118 14.90 -12.38 23.90
CA CYS A 118 14.69 -11.23 24.78
C CYS A 118 13.65 -11.46 25.87
N SER A 119 13.74 -12.62 26.54
CA SER A 119 12.98 -13.01 27.73
C SER A 119 13.56 -12.43 29.03
#